data_AF-A0A0Q8YXM0-F1
#
_entry.id   AF-A0A0Q8YXM0-F1
#
_cell.length_a   1.000
_cell.length_b   1.000
_cell.length_c   1.000
_cell.angle_alpha   90.00
_cell.angle_beta   90.00
_cell.angle_gamma   90.00
#
_symmetry.space_group_name_H-M   'P 1'
#
loop_
_entity.id
_entity.type
_entity.pdbx_description
1 polymer ?
#
loop_
_entity_poly.entity_id
_entity_poly.type
_entity_poly.pdbx_seq_one_letter_code
_entity_poly.pdbx_strand_id
1 'polypeptide(L)'
;MSTEVGAVLRLPEAAIPEGCPPWDGERAVHWTRALPPRWAPVRPPVPAFVALPLLAVLVAGLLSASGALPAWAAALVALHLVWLVLRPEAAAVLGPVAVGVVLTAGDLALGARLGAVAVLAGVWGTVCLRLTVRRRQRAAGREAASGVTAAAPTPGGERAERGTFLLWCGLGTVVAGGALYAAAGLWDRSAARQAVPAAGWCLAGLGITLMLSGVLGRRRALGLRREPVPVLRVLVRDNSDADTEVYAADDPAALRPLFTVSTYRSKATRAADADRSEGHGGDGHEGDDGDEGDGDDNELHALIDRIDAERAGPLREAVLHGIPYDGGEAVFLAAASVAGAAPVTEVSLGPVRPMTPGALRSRNRAGKRKSVRAARDARLRTTAAEAAVERDRDHEAPERVRHWSAGWADRTAVALTALFLACYLRSGWWGDVYALVLTVLAGLVVPRRLAWRVTADREGLWFNGLRGTRHVPWDDVGIVKCEGPRLRIGGDPAASAEWRVSSPRWSWLEDRLGVLHPYERTAAEITAMWRTPALRPTVTATGHRRGRPLWPLGVALATAVAAALLLLR
;
A
#
# COMPACT_ATOMS: atom_id res chain seq x y z
N MET A 1 25.31 -14.55 2.33
CA MET A 1 24.09 -14.66 1.51
C MET A 1 24.53 -14.84 0.07
N SER A 2 24.60 -16.10 -0.37
CA SER A 2 24.84 -16.44 -1.77
C SER A 2 23.52 -16.22 -2.51
N THR A 3 23.44 -15.19 -3.33
CA THR A 3 22.41 -15.10 -4.37
C THR A 3 22.80 -16.11 -5.43
N GLU A 4 22.18 -17.29 -5.45
CA GLU A 4 22.04 -18.01 -6.71
C GLU A 4 21.37 -17.03 -7.68
N VAL A 5 22.18 -16.48 -8.59
CA VAL A 5 21.67 -15.70 -9.71
C VAL A 5 20.96 -16.72 -10.58
N GLY A 6 19.67 -16.94 -10.29
CA GLY A 6 18.83 -17.85 -11.06
C GLY A 6 18.97 -17.49 -12.53
N ALA A 7 19.25 -18.51 -13.36
CA ALA A 7 19.39 -18.34 -14.79
C ALA A 7 18.18 -17.59 -15.36
N VAL A 8 18.43 -16.67 -16.29
CA VAL A 8 17.38 -15.90 -16.96
C VAL A 8 16.42 -16.86 -17.65
N LEU A 9 15.14 -16.80 -17.32
CA LEU A 9 14.11 -17.58 -18.00
C LEU A 9 13.91 -17.00 -19.40
N ARG A 10 14.24 -17.78 -20.42
CA ARG A 10 14.23 -17.35 -21.82
C ARG A 10 12.84 -17.40 -22.41
N LEU A 11 12.54 -16.41 -23.23
CA LEU A 11 11.33 -16.38 -24.04
C LEU A 11 11.57 -17.25 -25.29
N PRO A 12 10.62 -18.12 -25.69
CA PRO A 12 10.74 -18.89 -26.93
C PRO A 12 10.93 -17.97 -28.14
N GLU A 13 11.82 -18.34 -29.08
CA GLU A 13 12.12 -17.50 -30.25
C GLU A 13 10.89 -17.20 -31.10
N ALA A 14 9.94 -18.15 -31.20
CA ALA A 14 8.67 -17.98 -31.90
C ALA A 14 7.78 -16.87 -31.33
N ALA A 15 7.99 -16.48 -30.07
CA ALA A 15 7.24 -15.41 -29.41
C ALA A 15 7.91 -14.03 -29.56
N ILE A 16 9.14 -13.97 -30.11
CA ILE A 16 9.87 -12.72 -30.31
C ILE A 16 9.57 -12.21 -31.74
N PRO A 17 9.03 -10.99 -31.89
CA PRO A 17 8.82 -10.40 -33.21
C PRO A 17 10.12 -10.31 -34.00
N GLU A 18 10.05 -10.54 -35.31
CA GLU A 18 11.22 -10.51 -36.19
C GLU A 18 11.93 -9.14 -36.11
N GLY A 19 13.26 -9.17 -35.97
CA GLY A 19 14.08 -7.98 -35.85
C GLY A 19 13.91 -7.21 -34.53
N CYS A 20 13.18 -7.72 -33.54
CA CYS A 20 12.98 -7.06 -32.25
C CYS A 20 14.34 -6.77 -31.57
N PRO A 21 14.74 -5.49 -31.46
CA PRO A 21 16.06 -5.19 -30.95
C PRO A 21 16.15 -5.43 -29.43
N PRO A 22 17.28 -5.93 -28.92
CA PRO A 22 17.56 -5.89 -27.49
C PRO A 22 17.66 -4.44 -27.01
N TRP A 23 17.01 -4.14 -25.90
CA TRP A 23 17.23 -2.88 -25.20
C TRP A 23 18.50 -2.99 -24.38
N ASP A 24 19.64 -2.80 -25.05
CA ASP A 24 20.97 -2.83 -24.46
C ASP A 24 21.25 -1.64 -23.51
N GLY A 25 22.34 -1.74 -22.76
CA GLY A 25 22.78 -0.71 -21.83
C GLY A 25 23.05 0.64 -22.48
N GLU A 26 23.47 0.69 -23.74
CA GLU A 26 23.75 1.94 -24.47
C GLU A 26 22.46 2.70 -24.78
N ARG A 27 21.48 2.03 -25.39
CA ARG A 27 20.13 2.56 -25.65
C ARG A 27 19.44 2.92 -24.34
N ALA A 28 19.61 2.12 -23.29
CA ALA A 28 19.11 2.41 -21.96
C ALA A 28 19.75 3.67 -21.36
N VAL A 29 21.06 3.90 -21.56
CA VAL A 29 21.74 5.13 -21.15
C VAL A 29 21.18 6.34 -21.89
N HIS A 30 20.94 6.23 -23.20
CA HIS A 30 20.32 7.33 -23.97
C HIS A 30 18.92 7.69 -23.43
N TRP A 31 18.09 6.68 -23.18
CA TRP A 31 16.77 6.89 -22.58
C TRP A 31 16.84 7.46 -21.16
N THR A 32 17.78 7.00 -20.33
CA THR A 32 17.93 7.47 -18.95
C THR A 32 18.48 8.89 -18.85
N ARG A 33 19.22 9.39 -19.84
CA ARG A 33 19.61 10.82 -19.94
C ARG A 33 18.40 11.73 -20.07
N ALA A 34 17.28 11.22 -20.60
CA ALA A 34 16.01 11.91 -20.67
C ALA A 34 15.15 11.72 -19.41
N LEU A 35 15.67 11.26 -18.26
CA LEU A 35 14.87 11.12 -17.04
C LEU A 35 14.41 12.47 -16.47
N PRO A 36 13.21 12.52 -15.84
CA PRO A 36 12.79 13.72 -15.13
C PRO A 36 13.77 14.06 -14.00
N PRO A 37 13.94 15.35 -13.69
CA PRO A 37 14.85 15.80 -12.64
C PRO A 37 14.47 15.18 -11.28
N ARG A 38 15.45 15.08 -10.38
CA ARG A 38 15.34 14.34 -9.11
C ARG A 38 14.19 14.79 -8.20
N TRP A 39 13.70 16.01 -8.36
CA TRP A 39 12.59 16.56 -7.58
C TRP A 39 11.22 16.12 -8.11
N ALA A 40 11.11 15.58 -9.33
CA ALA A 40 9.86 15.12 -9.87
C ALA A 40 9.48 13.77 -9.21
N PRO A 41 8.39 13.71 -8.44
CA PRO A 41 7.95 12.47 -7.82
C PRO A 41 7.45 11.52 -8.90
N VAL A 42 8.28 10.54 -9.28
CA VAL A 42 7.90 9.55 -10.28
C VAL A 42 6.89 8.56 -9.68
N ARG A 43 7.08 8.17 -8.42
CA ARG A 43 6.13 7.40 -7.61
C ARG A 43 5.81 8.19 -6.34
N PRO A 44 4.67 8.90 -6.26
CA PRO A 44 4.24 9.46 -4.99
C PRO A 44 4.03 8.29 -4.01
N PRO A 45 4.51 8.39 -2.76
CA PRO A 45 4.25 7.36 -1.78
C PRO A 45 2.74 7.22 -1.58
N VAL A 46 2.23 6.02 -1.28
CA VAL A 46 0.81 5.77 -1.00
C VAL A 46 0.16 6.87 -0.11
N PRO A 47 0.78 7.30 1.02
CA PRO A 47 0.21 8.38 1.84
C PRO A 47 0.03 9.71 1.10
N ALA A 48 0.81 10.02 0.06
CA ALA A 48 0.64 11.26 -0.69
C ALA A 48 -0.69 11.30 -1.47
N PHE A 49 -1.27 10.15 -1.84
CA PHE A 49 -2.61 10.11 -2.45
C PHE A 49 -3.72 10.55 -1.50
N VAL A 50 -3.48 10.51 -0.19
CA VAL A 50 -4.42 10.99 0.84
C VAL A 50 -4.01 12.39 1.32
N ALA A 51 -2.73 12.58 1.61
CA ALA A 51 -2.23 13.83 2.16
C ALA A 51 -2.35 15.02 1.20
N LEU A 52 -2.10 14.84 -0.11
CA LEU A 52 -2.19 15.94 -1.08
C LEU A 52 -3.63 16.44 -1.26
N PRO A 53 -4.65 15.59 -1.47
CA PRO A 53 -6.04 16.03 -1.45
C PRO A 53 -6.46 16.75 -0.17
N LEU A 54 -6.09 16.21 1.01
CA LEU A 54 -6.41 16.85 2.29
C LEU A 54 -5.75 18.23 2.42
N LEU A 55 -4.48 18.34 2.03
CA LEU A 55 -3.76 19.60 2.01
C LEU A 55 -4.41 20.59 1.04
N ALA A 56 -4.86 20.15 -0.14
CA ALA A 56 -5.55 21.00 -1.09
C ALA A 56 -6.88 21.52 -0.53
N VAL A 57 -7.68 20.66 0.11
CA VAL A 57 -8.93 21.08 0.78
C VAL A 57 -8.65 22.09 1.89
N LEU A 58 -7.61 21.86 2.71
CA LEU A 58 -7.21 22.78 3.78
C LEU A 58 -6.77 24.14 3.22
N VAL A 59 -5.93 24.16 2.20
CA VAL A 59 -5.46 25.40 1.56
C VAL A 59 -6.63 26.15 0.91
N ALA A 60 -7.53 25.46 0.22
CA ALA A 60 -8.73 26.09 -0.36
C ALA A 60 -9.65 26.67 0.72
N GLY A 61 -9.87 25.95 1.82
CA GLY A 61 -10.64 26.43 2.96
C GLY A 61 -10.03 27.69 3.57
N LEU A 62 -8.71 27.72 3.77
CA LEU A 62 -7.99 28.88 4.31
C LEU A 62 -8.05 30.10 3.38
N LEU A 63 -7.86 29.90 2.06
CA LEU A 63 -7.95 30.97 1.06
C LEU A 63 -9.37 31.54 0.93
N SER A 64 -10.39 30.69 1.09
CA SER A 64 -11.79 31.11 1.04
C SER A 64 -12.22 31.79 2.34
N ALA A 65 -11.84 31.25 3.50
CA ALA A 65 -12.22 31.79 4.81
C ALA A 65 -11.54 33.13 5.15
N SER A 66 -10.40 33.43 4.53
CA SER A 66 -9.77 34.74 4.67
C SER A 66 -10.41 35.82 3.79
N GLY A 67 -11.39 35.46 2.94
CA GLY A 67 -11.95 36.36 1.92
C GLY A 67 -10.99 36.65 0.77
N ALA A 68 -9.81 36.03 0.74
CA ALA A 68 -8.80 36.28 -0.28
C ALA A 68 -9.25 35.89 -1.68
N LEU A 69 -9.99 34.78 -1.81
CA LEU A 69 -10.53 34.29 -3.07
C LEU A 69 -11.93 33.70 -2.88
N PRO A 70 -12.82 33.79 -3.89
CA PRO A 70 -14.07 33.05 -3.86
C PRO A 70 -13.79 31.54 -3.83
N ALA A 71 -14.70 30.77 -3.23
CA ALA A 71 -14.54 29.34 -2.95
C ALA A 71 -14.05 28.50 -4.16
N TRP A 72 -14.59 28.74 -5.35
CA TRP A 72 -14.20 28.03 -6.57
C TRP A 72 -12.77 28.39 -7.03
N ALA A 73 -12.35 29.64 -6.87
CA ALA A 73 -11.02 30.12 -7.23
C ALA A 73 -9.97 29.58 -6.23
N ALA A 74 -10.30 29.61 -4.94
CA ALA A 74 -9.49 29.00 -3.89
C ALA A 74 -9.27 27.50 -4.17
N ALA A 75 -10.31 26.78 -4.58
CA ALA A 75 -10.21 25.38 -4.96
C ALA A 75 -9.33 25.16 -6.19
N LEU A 76 -9.49 25.96 -7.25
CA LEU A 76 -8.66 25.90 -8.45
C LEU A 76 -7.17 26.09 -8.13
N VAL A 77 -6.84 27.08 -7.30
CA VAL A 77 -5.46 27.35 -6.87
C VAL A 77 -4.91 26.16 -6.07
N ALA A 78 -5.66 25.66 -5.09
CA ALA A 78 -5.20 24.58 -4.23
C ALA A 78 -5.02 23.23 -4.97
N LEU A 79 -5.85 22.95 -5.98
CA LEU A 79 -5.76 21.73 -6.80
C LEU A 79 -4.43 21.63 -7.58
N HIS A 80 -3.72 22.73 -7.81
CA HIS A 80 -2.40 22.69 -8.44
C HIS A 80 -1.36 21.91 -7.60
N LEU A 81 -1.53 21.83 -6.28
CA LEU A 81 -0.70 20.96 -5.42
C LEU A 81 -0.86 19.47 -5.79
N VAL A 82 -2.08 19.07 -6.14
CA VAL A 82 -2.42 17.71 -6.55
C VAL A 82 -1.98 17.47 -7.99
N TRP A 83 -2.29 18.40 -8.89
CA TRP A 83 -1.99 18.25 -10.32
C TRP A 83 -0.49 18.28 -10.63
N LEU A 84 0.31 19.07 -9.92
CA LEU A 84 1.77 19.05 -10.07
C LEU A 84 2.35 17.63 -9.95
N VAL A 85 1.82 16.86 -8.99
CA VAL A 85 2.30 15.51 -8.66
C VAL A 85 1.60 14.47 -9.53
N LEU A 86 0.26 14.48 -9.56
CA LEU A 86 -0.56 13.42 -10.12
C LEU A 86 -0.93 13.64 -11.59
N ARG A 87 -1.16 14.89 -12.04
CA ARG A 87 -1.69 15.23 -13.37
C ARG A 87 -1.07 16.52 -13.94
N PRO A 88 0.20 16.47 -14.36
CA PRO A 88 0.87 17.65 -14.92
C PRO A 88 0.17 18.18 -16.18
N GLU A 89 -0.57 17.35 -16.92
CA GLU A 89 -1.35 17.79 -18.09
C GLU A 89 -2.43 18.81 -17.70
N ALA A 90 -3.14 18.57 -16.60
CA ALA A 90 -4.17 19.49 -16.10
C ALA A 90 -3.55 20.80 -15.59
N ALA A 91 -2.45 20.71 -14.83
CA ALA A 91 -1.73 21.88 -14.34
C ALA A 91 -1.11 22.72 -15.47
N ALA A 92 -0.67 22.10 -16.58
CA ALA A 92 -0.12 22.83 -17.72
C ALA A 92 -1.18 23.70 -18.40
N VAL A 93 -2.40 23.18 -18.52
CA VAL A 93 -3.53 23.87 -19.16
C VAL A 93 -4.16 24.89 -18.23
N LEU A 94 -4.36 24.54 -16.96
CA LEU A 94 -5.07 25.38 -15.98
C LEU A 94 -4.17 26.35 -15.20
N GLY A 95 -2.85 26.21 -15.28
CA GLY A 95 -1.89 27.12 -14.63
C GLY A 95 -2.09 28.59 -15.02
N PRO A 96 -2.09 28.95 -16.33
CA PRO A 96 -2.33 30.32 -16.77
C PRO A 96 -3.71 30.85 -16.35
N VAL A 97 -4.74 29.98 -16.35
CA VAL A 97 -6.09 30.34 -15.90
C VAL A 97 -6.07 30.66 -14.40
N ALA A 98 -5.43 29.84 -13.57
CA ALA A 98 -5.31 30.10 -12.14
C ALA A 98 -4.54 31.39 -11.85
N VAL A 99 -3.49 31.69 -12.62
CA VAL A 99 -2.78 32.99 -12.53
C VAL A 99 -3.71 34.15 -12.86
N GLY A 100 -4.46 34.07 -13.97
CA GLY A 100 -5.44 35.09 -14.35
C GLY A 100 -6.52 35.29 -13.27
N VAL A 101 -7.01 34.20 -12.68
CA VAL A 101 -7.98 34.23 -11.57
C VAL A 101 -7.39 34.91 -10.34
N VAL A 102 -6.16 34.58 -9.92
CA VAL A 102 -5.51 35.26 -8.77
C VAL A 102 -5.28 36.75 -9.02
N LEU A 103 -5.03 37.13 -10.29
CA LEU A 103 -4.83 38.54 -10.67
C LEU A 103 -6.14 39.34 -10.68
N THR A 104 -7.27 38.70 -10.97
CA THR A 104 -8.55 39.39 -11.24
C THR A 104 -9.62 39.16 -10.17
N ALA A 105 -9.57 38.05 -9.45
CA ALA A 105 -10.54 37.67 -8.44
C ALA A 105 -9.99 37.88 -7.03
N GLY A 106 -10.81 38.48 -6.17
CA GLY A 106 -10.59 38.56 -4.72
C GLY A 106 -9.74 39.74 -4.23
N ASP A 107 -9.83 39.97 -2.92
CA ASP A 107 -9.23 41.12 -2.23
C ASP A 107 -7.89 40.77 -1.58
N LEU A 108 -6.99 40.19 -2.37
CA LEU A 108 -5.62 39.94 -1.96
C LEU A 108 -4.80 41.24 -1.93
N ALA A 109 -4.08 41.47 -0.83
CA ALA A 109 -3.03 42.48 -0.78
C ALA A 109 -2.01 42.23 -1.92
N LEU A 110 -1.47 43.31 -2.52
CA LEU A 110 -0.61 43.23 -3.70
C LEU A 110 0.56 42.24 -3.52
N GLY A 111 1.23 42.27 -2.37
CA GLY A 111 2.33 41.34 -2.07
C GLY A 111 1.90 39.87 -2.04
N ALA A 112 0.74 39.56 -1.45
CA ALA A 112 0.19 38.21 -1.42
C ALA A 112 -0.23 37.74 -2.82
N ARG A 113 -0.83 38.63 -3.62
CA ARG A 113 -1.18 38.38 -5.03
C ARG A 113 0.06 38.05 -5.86
N LEU A 114 1.10 38.87 -5.78
CA LEU A 114 2.37 38.63 -6.49
C LEU A 114 3.04 37.33 -6.05
N GLY A 115 3.04 37.04 -4.74
CA GLY A 115 3.54 35.78 -4.20
C GLY A 115 2.78 34.56 -4.74
N ALA A 116 1.45 34.59 -4.74
CA ALA A 116 0.62 33.51 -5.27
C ALA A 116 0.83 33.31 -6.77
N VAL A 117 0.94 34.39 -7.55
CA VAL A 117 1.27 34.32 -8.99
C VAL A 117 2.64 33.71 -9.22
N ALA A 118 3.65 34.11 -8.45
CA ALA A 118 5.00 33.56 -8.56
C ALA A 118 5.03 32.04 -8.25
N VAL A 119 4.29 31.61 -7.22
CA VAL A 119 4.15 30.19 -6.87
C VAL A 119 3.47 29.42 -8.00
N LEU A 120 2.34 29.91 -8.53
CA LEU A 120 1.62 29.27 -9.63
C LEU A 120 2.45 29.21 -10.92
N ALA A 121 3.17 30.28 -11.24
CA ALA A 121 4.08 30.33 -12.38
C ALA A 121 5.24 29.33 -12.22
N GLY A 122 5.79 29.19 -11.01
CA GLY A 122 6.79 28.17 -10.69
C GLY A 122 6.24 26.74 -10.84
N VAL A 123 5.02 26.48 -10.34
CA VAL A 123 4.32 25.20 -10.54
C VAL A 123 4.08 24.92 -12.03
N TRP A 124 3.65 25.93 -12.79
CA TRP A 124 3.44 25.78 -14.23
C TRP A 124 4.74 25.51 -14.98
N GLY A 125 5.81 26.25 -14.70
CA GLY A 125 7.12 26.04 -15.30
C GLY A 125 7.70 24.65 -15.00
N THR A 126 7.59 24.18 -13.75
CA THR A 126 8.02 22.83 -13.35
C THR A 126 7.23 21.74 -14.08
N VAL A 127 5.92 21.93 -14.25
CA VAL A 127 5.05 21.03 -15.02
C VAL A 127 5.43 21.01 -16.50
N CYS A 128 5.64 22.17 -17.13
CA CYS A 128 6.07 22.27 -18.53
C CYS A 128 7.41 21.58 -18.76
N LEU A 129 8.35 21.72 -17.83
CA LEU A 129 9.63 21.03 -17.88
C LEU A 129 9.43 19.50 -17.79
N ARG A 130 8.60 19.02 -16.87
CA ARG A 130 8.25 17.59 -16.76
C ARG A 130 7.65 17.04 -18.05
N LEU A 131 6.72 17.76 -18.67
CA LEU A 131 6.10 17.35 -19.95
C LEU A 131 7.09 17.35 -21.11
N THR A 132 8.03 18.31 -21.14
CA THR A 132 9.10 18.36 -22.14
C THR A 132 10.03 17.17 -22.01
N VAL A 133 10.40 16.81 -20.77
CA VAL A 133 11.22 15.62 -20.50
C VAL A 133 10.50 14.35 -20.93
N ARG A 134 9.20 14.21 -20.67
CA ARG A 134 8.39 13.08 -21.17
C ARG A 134 8.43 12.95 -22.69
N ARG A 135 8.37 14.07 -23.43
CA ARG A 135 8.50 14.07 -24.90
C ARG A 135 9.87 13.54 -25.34
N ARG A 136 10.95 13.96 -24.67
CA ARG A 136 12.32 13.46 -24.94
C ARG A 136 12.45 11.97 -24.64
N GLN A 137 11.90 11.49 -23.52
CA GLN A 137 11.87 10.05 -23.21
C GLN A 137 11.13 9.26 -24.28
N ARG A 138 9.98 9.76 -24.73
CA ARG A 138 9.21 9.12 -25.79
C ARG A 138 9.99 9.07 -27.11
N ALA A 139 10.75 10.11 -27.45
CA ALA A 139 11.61 10.10 -28.62
C ALA A 139 12.74 9.07 -28.49
N ALA A 140 13.47 9.07 -27.36
CA ALA A 140 14.54 8.11 -27.10
C ALA A 140 14.04 6.65 -27.09
N GLY A 141 12.84 6.39 -26.55
CA GLY A 141 12.24 5.06 -26.56
C GLY A 141 11.82 4.59 -27.97
N ARG A 142 11.42 5.51 -28.85
CA ARG A 142 11.16 5.18 -30.27
C ARG A 142 12.44 4.86 -31.02
N GLU A 143 13.47 5.65 -30.79
CA GLU A 143 14.79 5.44 -31.37
C GLU A 143 15.38 4.09 -30.94
N ALA A 144 15.23 3.73 -29.65
CA ALA A 144 15.67 2.44 -29.13
C ALA A 144 15.00 1.25 -29.83
N ALA A 145 13.74 1.39 -30.27
CA ALA A 145 13.03 0.36 -31.01
C ALA A 145 13.43 0.26 -32.49
N SER A 146 14.29 1.15 -32.98
CA SER A 146 14.83 1.16 -34.35
C SER A 146 13.78 1.03 -35.45
N GLY A 147 12.58 1.58 -35.23
CA GLY A 147 11.46 1.52 -36.18
C GLY A 147 10.70 0.19 -36.22
N VAL A 148 11.13 -0.83 -35.46
CA VAL A 148 10.46 -2.13 -35.41
C VAL A 148 9.16 -2.00 -34.61
N THR A 149 8.06 -2.42 -35.23
CA THR A 149 6.73 -2.38 -34.61
C THR A 149 6.03 -3.73 -34.75
N ALA A 150 5.22 -4.09 -33.77
CA ALA A 150 4.38 -5.27 -33.82
C ALA A 150 3.01 -4.98 -33.19
N ALA A 151 1.99 -5.74 -33.60
CA ALA A 151 0.71 -5.71 -32.92
C ALA A 151 0.89 -6.15 -31.46
N ALA A 152 0.31 -5.40 -30.52
CA ALA A 152 0.34 -5.81 -29.13
C ALA A 152 -0.54 -7.06 -28.95
N PRO A 153 -0.09 -8.07 -28.19
CA PRO A 153 -0.91 -9.24 -27.88
C PRO A 153 -2.21 -8.76 -27.22
N THR A 154 -3.34 -9.19 -27.78
CA THR A 154 -4.65 -8.84 -27.25
C THR A 154 -5.02 -9.84 -26.16
N PRO A 155 -5.26 -9.39 -24.92
CA PRO A 155 -5.86 -10.26 -23.92
C PRO A 155 -7.24 -10.67 -24.43
N GLY A 156 -7.49 -11.97 -24.61
CA GLY A 156 -8.62 -12.51 -25.34
C GLY A 156 -9.96 -11.82 -24.99
N GLY A 157 -10.54 -11.10 -25.95
CA GLY A 157 -11.92 -10.56 -25.90
C GLY A 157 -12.24 -9.49 -24.84
N GLU A 158 -11.39 -9.26 -23.84
CA GLU A 158 -11.74 -8.45 -22.69
C GLU A 158 -11.74 -6.93 -23.01
N ARG A 159 -12.91 -6.32 -22.82
CA ARG A 159 -13.05 -4.86 -22.77
C ARG A 159 -12.12 -4.36 -21.67
N ALA A 160 -11.20 -3.48 -22.02
CA ALA A 160 -10.31 -2.86 -21.05
C ALA A 160 -11.13 -2.15 -19.96
N GLU A 161 -11.28 -2.79 -18.80
CA GLU A 161 -11.93 -2.22 -17.61
C GLU A 161 -11.13 -1.05 -17.01
N ARG A 162 -9.97 -0.79 -17.59
CA ARG A 162 -9.04 0.22 -17.16
C ARG A 162 -9.65 1.60 -17.23
N GLY A 163 -9.72 2.24 -16.08
CA GLY A 163 -10.28 3.57 -15.90
C GLY A 163 -11.76 3.57 -15.52
N THR A 164 -12.49 2.45 -15.62
CA THR A 164 -13.91 2.37 -15.20
C THR A 164 -14.06 2.65 -13.71
N PHE A 165 -13.20 2.03 -12.87
CA PHE A 165 -13.14 2.32 -11.44
C PHE A 165 -12.89 3.81 -11.17
N LEU A 166 -11.90 4.42 -11.84
CA LEU A 166 -11.59 5.85 -11.67
C LEU A 166 -12.72 6.77 -12.15
N LEU A 167 -13.46 6.37 -13.19
CA LEU A 167 -14.62 7.10 -13.68
C LEU A 167 -15.75 7.08 -12.64
N TRP A 168 -16.08 5.91 -12.09
CA TRP A 168 -17.12 5.76 -11.07
C TRP A 168 -16.75 6.44 -9.75
N CYS A 169 -15.53 6.22 -9.25
CA CYS A 169 -15.03 6.91 -8.06
C CYS A 169 -14.99 8.43 -8.28
N GLY A 170 -14.55 8.86 -9.46
CA GLY A 170 -14.55 10.26 -9.86
C GLY A 170 -15.95 10.88 -9.86
N LEU A 171 -16.92 10.20 -10.49
CA LEU A 171 -18.32 10.61 -10.50
C LEU A 171 -18.89 10.72 -9.07
N GLY A 172 -18.69 9.68 -8.24
CA GLY A 172 -19.13 9.70 -6.84
C GLY A 172 -18.51 10.85 -6.04
N THR A 173 -17.23 11.15 -6.30
CA THR A 173 -16.51 12.26 -5.67
C THR A 173 -17.06 13.63 -6.13
N VAL A 174 -17.42 13.77 -7.41
CA VAL A 174 -18.09 14.98 -7.92
C VAL A 174 -19.45 15.18 -7.26
N VAL A 175 -20.27 14.13 -7.20
CA VAL A 175 -21.59 14.18 -6.56
C VAL A 175 -21.46 14.53 -5.08
N ALA A 176 -20.50 13.94 -4.37
CA ALA A 176 -20.22 14.28 -2.98
C ALA A 176 -19.78 15.75 -2.81
N GLY A 177 -18.96 16.28 -3.72
CA GLY A 177 -18.56 17.69 -3.72
C GLY A 177 -19.73 18.64 -3.97
N GLY A 178 -20.61 18.30 -4.91
CA GLY A 178 -21.83 19.06 -5.21
C GLY A 178 -22.83 19.04 -4.05
N ALA A 179 -23.04 17.87 -3.42
CA ALA A 179 -23.88 17.74 -2.24
C ALA A 179 -23.34 18.56 -1.06
N LEU A 180 -22.02 18.53 -0.84
CA LEU A 180 -21.36 19.32 0.20
C LEU A 180 -21.52 20.83 -0.05
N TYR A 181 -21.39 21.27 -1.31
CA TYR A 181 -21.64 22.67 -1.69
C TYR A 181 -23.12 23.07 -1.49
N ALA A 182 -24.07 22.26 -1.95
CA ALA A 182 -25.50 22.54 -1.81
C ALA A 182 -25.94 22.56 -0.34
N ALA A 183 -25.36 21.70 0.48
CA ALA A 183 -25.62 21.67 1.91
C ALA A 183 -25.03 22.88 2.65
N ALA A 184 -24.14 23.68 2.05
CA ALA A 184 -23.41 24.76 2.74
C ALA A 184 -24.32 25.78 3.45
N GLY A 185 -25.53 26.02 2.94
CA GLY A 185 -26.52 26.90 3.55
C GLY A 185 -27.16 26.36 4.83
N LEU A 186 -27.06 25.05 5.08
CA LEU A 186 -27.59 24.38 6.27
C LEU A 186 -26.64 24.44 7.48
N TRP A 187 -25.46 25.05 7.32
CA TRP A 187 -24.43 25.06 8.36
C TRP A 187 -24.50 26.35 9.15
N ASP A 188 -24.79 26.27 10.45
CA ASP A 188 -25.15 27.46 11.22
C ASP A 188 -23.94 28.30 11.69
N ARG A 189 -22.72 27.74 11.69
CA ARG A 189 -21.51 28.45 12.13
C ARG A 189 -20.86 29.24 10.99
N SER A 190 -20.59 30.52 11.22
CA SER A 190 -20.02 31.47 10.23
C SER A 190 -18.73 30.98 9.56
N ALA A 191 -17.80 30.38 10.31
CA ALA A 191 -16.56 29.83 9.78
C ALA A 191 -16.78 28.61 8.87
N ALA A 192 -17.80 27.78 9.16
CA ALA A 192 -18.15 26.62 8.35
C ALA A 192 -18.84 27.04 7.04
N ARG A 193 -19.69 28.07 7.07
CA ARG A 193 -20.39 28.58 5.88
C ARG A 193 -19.43 29.01 4.76
N GLN A 194 -18.23 29.50 5.10
CA GLN A 194 -17.25 29.97 4.11
C GLN A 194 -16.29 28.87 3.62
N ALA A 195 -15.90 27.92 4.48
CA ALA A 195 -14.94 26.88 4.12
C ALA A 195 -15.59 25.68 3.40
N VAL A 196 -16.85 25.36 3.72
CA VAL A 196 -17.58 24.20 3.15
C VAL A 196 -17.75 24.32 1.62
N PRO A 197 -18.12 25.49 1.05
CA PRO A 197 -18.17 25.64 -0.40
C PRO A 197 -16.82 25.38 -1.10
N ALA A 198 -15.72 25.84 -0.52
CA ALA A 198 -14.39 25.65 -1.09
C ALA A 198 -13.96 24.17 -1.04
N ALA A 199 -14.26 23.49 0.05
CA ALA A 199 -14.07 22.04 0.16
C ALA A 199 -14.92 21.27 -0.86
N GLY A 200 -16.18 21.68 -1.08
CA GLY A 200 -17.06 21.10 -2.10
C GLY A 200 -16.50 21.24 -3.51
N TRP A 201 -16.03 22.44 -3.87
CA TRP A 201 -15.37 22.69 -5.17
C TRP A 201 -14.05 21.92 -5.31
N CYS A 202 -13.24 21.85 -4.26
CA CYS A 202 -12.03 21.02 -4.26
C CYS A 202 -12.34 19.55 -4.50
N LEU A 203 -13.33 19.00 -3.80
CA LEU A 203 -13.74 17.62 -3.94
C LEU A 203 -14.28 17.35 -5.36
N ALA A 204 -15.10 18.24 -5.90
CA ALA A 204 -15.56 18.16 -7.29
C ALA A 204 -14.39 18.19 -8.28
N GLY A 205 -13.42 19.09 -8.11
CA GLY A 205 -12.22 19.15 -8.95
C GLY A 205 -11.35 17.90 -8.86
N LEU A 206 -11.22 17.29 -7.66
CA LEU A 206 -10.58 15.98 -7.49
C LEU A 206 -11.32 14.88 -8.23
N GLY A 207 -12.66 14.86 -8.15
CA GLY A 207 -13.50 13.92 -8.88
C GLY A 207 -13.32 14.02 -10.40
N ILE A 208 -13.33 15.24 -10.95
CA ILE A 208 -13.02 15.51 -12.36
C ILE A 208 -11.62 15.02 -12.71
N THR A 209 -10.65 15.22 -11.82
CA THR A 209 -9.26 14.74 -12.02
C THR A 209 -9.20 13.21 -12.11
N LEU A 210 -9.95 12.49 -11.28
CA LEU A 210 -10.06 11.02 -11.35
C LEU A 210 -10.73 10.58 -12.65
N MET A 211 -11.81 11.24 -13.07
CA MET A 211 -12.46 10.93 -14.35
C MET A 211 -11.52 11.15 -15.54
N LEU A 212 -10.84 12.29 -15.59
CA LEU A 212 -9.84 12.61 -16.63
C LEU A 212 -8.72 11.55 -16.65
N SER A 213 -8.30 11.10 -15.47
CA SER A 213 -7.35 9.99 -15.34
C SER A 213 -7.84 8.70 -15.98
N GLY A 214 -9.10 8.34 -15.72
CA GLY A 214 -9.73 7.16 -16.30
C GLY A 214 -9.82 7.26 -17.82
N VAL A 215 -10.28 8.40 -18.35
CA VAL A 215 -10.38 8.65 -19.79
C VAL A 215 -9.01 8.59 -20.47
N LEU A 216 -7.99 9.25 -19.92
CA LEU A 216 -6.65 9.25 -20.49
C LEU A 216 -5.98 7.87 -20.40
N GLY A 217 -6.18 7.13 -19.31
CA GLY A 217 -5.76 5.74 -19.19
C GLY A 217 -6.38 4.86 -20.27
N ARG A 218 -7.71 4.97 -20.45
CA ARG A 218 -8.44 4.22 -21.47
C ARG A 218 -7.99 4.57 -22.89
N ARG A 219 -7.82 5.86 -23.20
CA ARG A 219 -7.33 6.31 -24.52
C ARG A 219 -5.94 5.74 -24.83
N ARG A 220 -5.02 5.75 -23.86
CA ARG A 220 -3.66 5.21 -24.04
C ARG A 220 -3.67 3.69 -24.19
N ALA A 221 -4.45 2.98 -23.37
CA ALA A 221 -4.60 1.54 -23.47
C ALA A 221 -5.22 1.13 -24.82
N LEU A 222 -6.21 1.88 -25.33
CA LEU A 222 -6.78 1.65 -26.66
C LEU A 222 -5.76 1.95 -27.77
N GLY A 223 -4.95 3.01 -27.62
CA GLY A 223 -3.88 3.32 -28.56
C GLY A 223 -2.87 2.18 -28.71
N LEU A 224 -2.49 1.52 -27.60
CA LEU A 224 -1.60 0.36 -27.65
C LEU A 224 -2.18 -0.86 -28.37
N ARG A 225 -3.51 -0.99 -28.43
CA ARG A 225 -4.19 -2.16 -29.03
C ARG A 225 -4.58 -1.98 -30.48
N ARG A 226 -4.69 -0.73 -30.96
CA ARG A 226 -5.24 -0.42 -32.29
C ARG A 226 -4.20 -0.37 -33.40
N GLU A 227 -2.99 0.07 -33.09
CA GLU A 227 -1.93 0.28 -34.07
C GLU A 227 -0.72 -0.60 -33.72
N PRO A 228 0.07 -1.04 -34.71
CA PRO A 228 1.39 -1.60 -34.44
C PRO A 228 2.20 -0.64 -33.58
N VAL A 229 2.74 -1.15 -32.47
CA VAL A 229 3.50 -0.36 -31.51
C VAL A 229 4.97 -0.75 -31.52
N PRO A 230 5.88 0.17 -31.17
CA PRO A 230 7.30 -0.15 -31.06
C PRO A 230 7.55 -1.31 -30.09
N VAL A 231 8.46 -2.20 -30.46
CA VAL A 231 8.83 -3.37 -29.64
C VAL A 231 10.29 -3.33 -29.20
N LEU A 232 10.55 -3.80 -27.98
CA LEU A 232 11.87 -3.86 -27.37
C LEU A 232 12.02 -5.15 -26.57
N ARG A 233 13.13 -5.86 -26.74
CA ARG A 233 13.44 -7.03 -25.90
C ARG A 233 14.09 -6.56 -24.60
N VAL A 234 13.55 -6.99 -23.47
CA VAL A 234 13.90 -6.54 -22.12
C VAL A 234 13.96 -7.71 -21.15
N LEU A 235 14.49 -7.46 -19.95
CA LEU A 235 14.35 -8.39 -18.83
C LEU A 235 13.34 -7.82 -17.84
N VAL A 236 12.50 -8.67 -17.26
CA VAL A 236 11.46 -8.30 -16.29
C VAL A 236 11.56 -9.15 -15.04
N ARG A 237 11.26 -8.55 -13.89
CA ARG A 237 11.20 -9.24 -12.60
C ARG A 237 10.11 -8.63 -11.74
N ASP A 238 9.32 -9.47 -11.10
CA ASP A 238 8.35 -9.00 -10.11
C ASP A 238 9.06 -8.69 -8.79
N ASN A 239 8.86 -7.47 -8.30
CA ASN A 239 9.40 -7.03 -7.03
C ASN A 239 8.48 -7.46 -5.87
N SER A 240 8.99 -7.36 -4.65
CA SER A 240 8.25 -7.60 -3.40
C SER A 240 7.00 -6.71 -3.23
N ASP A 241 6.89 -5.61 -3.98
CA ASP A 241 5.73 -4.70 -3.95
C ASP A 241 4.67 -5.05 -5.02
N ALA A 242 4.77 -6.24 -5.65
CA ALA A 242 3.94 -6.68 -6.77
C ALA A 242 3.99 -5.77 -8.02
N ASP A 243 5.02 -4.93 -8.13
CA ASP A 243 5.33 -4.22 -9.37
C ASP A 243 6.35 -5.01 -10.20
N THR A 244 6.18 -4.97 -11.52
CA THR A 244 7.19 -5.49 -12.45
C THR A 244 8.27 -4.41 -12.66
N GLU A 245 9.52 -4.79 -12.38
CA GLU A 245 10.72 -4.04 -12.68
C GLU A 245 11.26 -4.46 -14.04
N VAL A 246 11.65 -3.48 -14.86
CA VAL A 246 12.19 -3.72 -16.20
C VAL A 246 13.67 -3.32 -16.24
N TYR A 247 14.50 -4.19 -16.81
CA TYR A 247 15.94 -4.05 -16.94
C TYR A 247 16.34 -4.12 -18.41
N ALA A 248 17.55 -3.65 -18.70
CA ALA A 248 18.16 -3.81 -20.01
C ALA A 248 18.38 -5.30 -20.32
N ALA A 249 18.36 -5.66 -21.60
CA ALA A 249 18.50 -7.04 -22.07
C ALA A 249 19.87 -7.66 -21.72
N ASP A 250 20.87 -6.82 -21.51
CA ASP A 250 22.26 -7.15 -21.16
C ASP A 250 22.57 -7.01 -19.65
N ASP A 251 21.56 -6.81 -18.79
CA ASP A 251 21.71 -6.79 -17.32
C ASP A 251 21.14 -8.07 -16.67
N PRO A 252 21.76 -9.26 -16.88
CA PRO A 252 21.27 -10.53 -16.32
C PRO A 252 21.40 -10.58 -14.79
N ALA A 253 22.19 -9.68 -14.19
CA ALA A 253 22.31 -9.55 -12.75
C ALA A 253 21.19 -8.70 -12.13
N ALA A 254 20.32 -8.10 -12.96
CA ALA A 254 19.19 -7.26 -12.55
C ALA A 254 19.59 -6.17 -11.54
N LEU A 255 20.69 -5.47 -11.83
CA LEU A 255 21.30 -4.47 -10.96
C LEU A 255 20.70 -3.07 -11.14
N ARG A 256 20.23 -2.76 -12.36
CA ARG A 256 19.84 -1.40 -12.76
C ARG A 256 18.44 -1.40 -13.37
N PRO A 257 17.37 -1.40 -12.55
CA PRO A 257 16.02 -1.27 -13.06
C PRO A 257 15.86 0.09 -13.75
N LEU A 258 15.32 0.08 -14.98
CA LEU A 258 15.08 1.26 -15.81
C LEU A 258 13.78 1.94 -15.42
N PHE A 259 12.73 1.16 -15.18
CA PHE A 259 11.42 1.63 -14.73
C PHE A 259 10.65 0.52 -14.04
N THR A 260 9.54 0.92 -13.41
CA THR A 260 8.59 0.04 -12.74
C THR A 260 7.20 0.24 -13.32
N VAL A 261 6.40 -0.82 -13.33
CA VAL A 261 5.02 -0.79 -13.79
C VAL A 261 4.23 -1.87 -13.06
N SER A 262 3.07 -1.51 -12.53
CA SER A 262 2.14 -2.48 -11.97
C SER A 262 1.45 -3.18 -13.13
N THR A 263 1.55 -4.50 -13.21
CA THR A 263 1.00 -5.34 -14.27
C THR A 263 -0.02 -6.32 -13.69
N TYR A 264 -0.80 -6.94 -14.56
CA TYR A 264 -1.59 -8.13 -14.25
C TYR A 264 -1.46 -9.11 -15.41
N ARG A 265 -1.54 -10.41 -15.10
CA ARG A 265 -1.58 -11.47 -16.10
C ARG A 265 -2.96 -11.53 -16.73
N SER A 266 -3.03 -11.64 -18.05
CA SER A 266 -4.30 -11.79 -18.76
C SER A 266 -4.93 -13.15 -18.51
N LYS A 267 -6.26 -13.19 -18.32
CA LYS A 267 -7.05 -14.42 -18.18
C LYS A 267 -6.92 -15.39 -19.37
N ALA A 268 -6.67 -14.89 -20.58
CA ALA A 268 -6.47 -15.75 -21.75
C ALA A 268 -5.22 -16.64 -21.59
N THR A 269 -4.18 -16.15 -20.93
CA THR A 269 -3.03 -16.98 -20.53
C THR A 269 -3.41 -17.92 -19.38
N ARG A 270 -4.28 -17.45 -18.48
CA ARG A 270 -4.72 -18.19 -17.29
C ARG A 270 -5.50 -19.46 -17.63
N ALA A 271 -6.39 -19.40 -18.62
CA ALA A 271 -7.14 -20.57 -19.09
C ALA A 271 -6.21 -21.62 -19.75
N ALA A 272 -5.19 -21.18 -20.50
CA ALA A 272 -4.24 -22.10 -21.14
C ALA A 272 -3.32 -22.83 -20.15
N ASP A 273 -3.07 -22.24 -18.96
CA ASP A 273 -2.33 -22.90 -17.88
C ASP A 273 -3.22 -23.86 -17.07
N ALA A 274 -4.52 -23.56 -16.91
CA ALA A 274 -5.48 -24.43 -16.21
C ALA A 274 -5.69 -25.76 -16.96
N ASP A 275 -5.89 -25.72 -18.28
CA ASP A 275 -6.12 -26.92 -19.12
C ASP A 275 -4.93 -27.90 -19.15
N ARG A 276 -3.72 -27.48 -18.72
CA ARG A 276 -2.52 -28.33 -18.70
C ARG A 276 -2.22 -28.96 -17.34
N SER A 277 -2.88 -28.50 -16.26
CA SER A 277 -2.66 -29.04 -14.92
C SER A 277 -3.55 -30.25 -14.60
N GLU A 278 -4.55 -30.55 -15.43
CA GLU A 278 -5.43 -31.72 -15.26
C GLU A 278 -4.82 -33.04 -15.77
N GLY A 279 -3.59 -33.00 -16.29
CA GLY A 279 -2.92 -34.12 -16.93
C GLY A 279 -2.00 -34.96 -16.05
N HIS A 280 -2.25 -35.12 -14.75
CA HIS A 280 -1.63 -36.23 -14.00
C HIS A 280 -2.30 -36.50 -12.65
N GLY A 281 -3.30 -37.38 -12.66
CA GLY A 281 -3.88 -37.99 -11.47
C GLY A 281 -5.17 -38.74 -11.80
N GLY A 282 -5.06 -39.97 -12.29
CA GLY A 282 -6.07 -40.97 -11.92
C GLY A 282 -6.11 -41.02 -10.38
N ASP A 283 -7.25 -41.23 -9.72
CA ASP A 283 -8.21 -42.28 -9.97
C ASP A 283 -9.61 -41.83 -9.50
N GLY A 284 -10.65 -42.44 -10.07
CA GLY A 284 -12.02 -41.92 -10.10
C GLY A 284 -12.70 -41.63 -8.76
N HIS A 285 -13.25 -40.43 -8.68
CA HIS A 285 -14.51 -40.19 -7.98
C HIS A 285 -15.36 -39.23 -8.81
N GLU A 286 -16.27 -39.80 -9.60
CA GLU A 286 -17.39 -39.07 -10.20
C GLU A 286 -18.32 -38.65 -9.05
N GLY A 287 -18.35 -37.36 -8.77
CA GLY A 287 -19.17 -36.80 -7.71
C GLY A 287 -19.10 -35.28 -7.69
N ASP A 288 -19.84 -34.67 -8.62
CA ASP A 288 -20.68 -33.49 -8.40
C ASP A 288 -20.00 -32.13 -8.10
N ASP A 289 -20.20 -31.23 -9.05
CA ASP A 289 -20.32 -29.77 -8.94
C ASP A 289 -19.11 -28.91 -8.52
N GLY A 290 -18.32 -28.54 -9.54
CA GLY A 290 -18.08 -27.13 -9.87
C GLY A 290 -17.13 -26.34 -8.97
N ASP A 291 -15.84 -26.66 -9.04
CA ASP A 291 -14.79 -25.75 -8.54
C ASP A 291 -13.67 -25.53 -9.58
N GLU A 292 -13.93 -24.66 -10.57
CA GLU A 292 -12.92 -24.13 -11.50
C GLU A 292 -12.00 -23.06 -10.82
N GLY A 293 -11.88 -23.05 -9.48
CA GLY A 293 -11.24 -21.98 -8.70
C GLY A 293 -9.83 -22.25 -8.15
N ASP A 294 -9.43 -23.51 -7.97
CA ASP A 294 -8.30 -23.85 -7.08
C ASP A 294 -6.90 -23.42 -7.59
N GLY A 295 -6.72 -23.23 -8.89
CA GLY A 295 -5.45 -22.76 -9.45
C GLY A 295 -5.15 -21.28 -9.18
N ASP A 296 -6.19 -20.43 -9.11
CA ASP A 296 -6.06 -18.98 -8.86
C ASP A 296 -5.54 -18.71 -7.45
N ASP A 297 -6.17 -19.40 -6.49
CA ASP A 297 -5.87 -19.23 -5.09
C ASP A 297 -4.43 -19.65 -4.78
N ASN A 298 -3.92 -20.74 -5.34
CA ASN A 298 -2.54 -21.16 -5.11
C ASN A 298 -1.50 -20.16 -5.66
N GLU A 299 -1.70 -19.57 -6.83
CA GLU A 299 -0.79 -18.57 -7.37
C GLU A 299 -0.85 -17.25 -6.57
N LEU A 300 -2.06 -16.82 -6.19
CA LEU A 300 -2.27 -15.65 -5.38
C LEU A 300 -1.67 -15.83 -3.98
N HIS A 301 -1.84 -17.00 -3.36
CA HIS A 301 -1.21 -17.36 -2.09
C HIS A 301 0.32 -17.38 -2.23
N ALA A 302 0.86 -17.98 -3.29
CA ALA A 302 2.30 -17.95 -3.55
C ALA A 302 2.83 -16.53 -3.77
N LEU A 303 2.05 -15.64 -4.40
CA LEU A 303 2.39 -14.22 -4.54
C LEU A 303 2.37 -13.50 -3.19
N ILE A 304 1.32 -13.71 -2.39
CA ILE A 304 1.18 -13.14 -1.05
C ILE A 304 2.35 -13.61 -0.17
N ASP A 305 2.67 -14.91 -0.19
CA ASP A 305 3.80 -15.48 0.55
C ASP A 305 5.14 -14.90 0.10
N ARG A 306 5.31 -14.63 -1.20
CA ARG A 306 6.51 -13.95 -1.72
C ARG A 306 6.60 -12.51 -1.25
N ILE A 307 5.49 -11.76 -1.28
CA ILE A 307 5.41 -10.38 -0.80
C ILE A 307 5.73 -10.34 0.70
N ASP A 308 5.12 -11.23 1.48
CA ASP A 308 5.32 -11.36 2.92
C ASP A 308 6.74 -11.80 3.27
N ALA A 309 7.35 -12.64 2.44
CA ALA A 309 8.76 -13.03 2.56
C ALA A 309 9.74 -12.03 1.92
N GLU A 310 9.24 -10.95 1.32
CA GLU A 310 10.01 -9.91 0.62
C GLU A 310 10.96 -10.45 -0.45
N ARG A 311 10.58 -11.55 -1.10
CA ARG A 311 11.38 -12.22 -2.14
C ARG A 311 11.02 -11.69 -3.52
N ALA A 312 12.02 -11.30 -4.30
CA ALA A 312 11.84 -10.97 -5.71
C ALA A 312 11.59 -12.24 -6.53
N GLY A 313 10.79 -12.12 -7.60
CA GLY A 313 10.56 -13.20 -8.55
C GLY A 313 11.79 -13.53 -9.41
N PRO A 314 11.71 -14.58 -10.25
CA PRO A 314 12.76 -14.90 -11.20
C PRO A 314 12.91 -13.80 -12.27
N LEU A 315 14.11 -13.68 -12.85
CA LEU A 315 14.37 -12.78 -13.96
C LEU A 315 13.93 -13.47 -15.26
N ARG A 316 13.07 -12.79 -16.02
CA ARG A 316 12.39 -13.34 -17.20
C ARG A 316 12.68 -12.46 -18.41
N GLU A 317 12.96 -13.08 -19.55
CA GLU A 317 13.03 -12.36 -20.82
C GLU A 317 11.61 -12.00 -21.28
N ALA A 318 11.45 -10.80 -21.81
CA ALA A 318 10.16 -10.32 -22.29
C ALA A 318 10.30 -9.38 -23.49
N VAL A 319 9.23 -9.29 -24.28
CA VAL A 319 9.04 -8.27 -25.30
C VAL A 319 8.11 -7.19 -24.75
N LEU A 320 8.64 -5.96 -24.66
CA LEU A 320 7.89 -4.76 -24.33
C LEU A 320 7.21 -4.23 -25.59
N HIS A 321 5.88 -4.17 -25.59
CA HIS A 321 5.05 -3.51 -26.59
C HIS A 321 4.65 -2.11 -26.10
N GLY A 322 5.06 -1.08 -26.85
CA GLY A 322 4.81 0.31 -26.53
C GLY A 322 6.08 1.08 -26.16
N ILE A 323 5.97 2.41 -26.09
CA ILE A 323 7.10 3.28 -25.80
C ILE A 323 7.12 3.60 -24.29
N PRO A 324 8.20 3.29 -23.58
CA PRO A 324 8.33 3.59 -22.16
C PRO A 324 8.63 5.08 -21.93
N TYR A 325 7.79 5.78 -21.16
CA TYR A 325 8.00 7.16 -20.69
C TYR A 325 7.21 7.40 -19.41
N ASP A 326 7.49 8.47 -18.63
CA ASP A 326 6.70 8.76 -17.42
C ASP A 326 5.21 8.99 -17.77
N GLY A 327 4.36 8.11 -17.25
CA GLY A 327 2.93 8.10 -17.58
C GLY A 327 2.56 7.15 -18.72
N GLY A 328 3.50 6.57 -19.46
CA GLY A 328 3.22 5.68 -20.59
C GLY A 328 2.48 4.40 -20.19
N GLU A 329 1.99 3.67 -21.18
CA GLU A 329 1.41 2.34 -21.00
C GLU A 329 2.29 1.30 -21.68
N ALA A 330 2.25 0.07 -21.19
CA ALA A 330 3.08 -1.03 -21.67
C ALA A 330 2.31 -2.35 -21.61
N VAL A 331 2.59 -3.23 -22.57
CA VAL A 331 2.20 -4.65 -22.53
C VAL A 331 3.47 -5.47 -22.67
N PHE A 332 3.59 -6.53 -21.88
CA PHE A 332 4.73 -7.45 -21.93
C PHE A 332 4.26 -8.81 -22.40
N LEU A 333 5.01 -9.39 -23.32
CA LEU A 333 4.98 -10.82 -23.57
C LEU A 333 6.23 -11.41 -22.93
N ALA A 334 6.07 -12.00 -21.74
CA ALA A 334 7.16 -12.46 -20.89
C ALA A 334 7.26 -13.98 -20.86
N ALA A 335 8.45 -14.51 -20.62
CA ALA A 335 8.59 -15.91 -20.25
C ALA A 335 7.76 -16.20 -18.98
N ALA A 336 7.28 -17.44 -18.85
CA ALA A 336 6.60 -17.86 -17.63
C ALA A 336 7.54 -17.79 -16.41
N SER A 337 6.95 -17.75 -15.22
CA SER A 337 7.72 -17.87 -13.96
C SER A 337 8.31 -19.27 -13.73
N VAL A 338 7.87 -20.25 -14.52
CA VAL A 338 8.36 -21.64 -14.51
C VAL A 338 9.03 -21.92 -15.85
N ALA A 339 10.23 -22.51 -15.81
CA ALA A 339 10.96 -22.86 -17.01
C ALA A 339 10.17 -23.85 -17.89
N GLY A 340 10.10 -23.58 -19.20
CA GLY A 340 9.40 -24.44 -20.16
C GLY A 340 7.88 -24.21 -20.27
N ALA A 341 7.28 -23.41 -19.39
CA ALA A 341 5.87 -23.04 -19.50
C ALA A 341 5.61 -22.00 -20.60
N ALA A 342 4.35 -21.86 -21.01
CA ALA A 342 3.96 -20.98 -22.11
C ALA A 342 4.21 -19.50 -21.79
N PRO A 343 4.57 -18.66 -22.77
CA PRO A 343 4.71 -17.22 -22.57
C PRO A 343 3.46 -16.58 -21.98
N VAL A 344 3.66 -15.67 -21.05
CA VAL A 344 2.59 -14.97 -20.33
C VAL A 344 2.45 -13.55 -20.85
N THR A 345 1.22 -13.16 -21.16
CA THR A 345 0.91 -11.76 -21.49
C THR A 345 0.56 -10.98 -20.22
N GLU A 346 1.36 -9.97 -19.92
CA GLU A 346 1.18 -9.06 -18.80
C GLU A 346 0.82 -7.67 -19.28
N VAL A 347 -0.30 -7.13 -18.80
CA VAL A 347 -0.83 -5.83 -19.22
C VAL A 347 -0.64 -4.82 -18.09
N SER A 348 -0.24 -3.59 -18.41
CA SER A 348 -0.11 -2.57 -17.37
C SER A 348 -1.47 -2.21 -16.73
N LEU A 349 -1.54 -2.23 -15.40
CA LEU A 349 -2.59 -1.63 -14.57
C LEU A 349 -2.29 -0.15 -14.28
N GLY A 350 -1.01 0.15 -14.06
CA GLY A 350 -0.50 1.47 -13.73
C GLY A 350 0.31 2.09 -14.87
N PRO A 351 0.51 3.41 -14.84
CA PRO A 351 1.42 4.06 -15.78
C PRO A 351 2.88 3.65 -15.53
N VAL A 352 3.68 3.61 -16.59
CA VAL A 352 5.14 3.43 -16.53
C VAL A 352 5.78 4.51 -15.66
N ARG A 353 6.58 4.08 -14.68
CA ARG A 353 7.28 4.91 -13.71
C ARG A 353 8.79 4.76 -13.82
N PRO A 354 9.48 5.70 -14.51
CA PRO A 354 10.94 5.68 -14.63
C PRO A 354 11.68 5.64 -13.29
N MET A 355 12.70 4.79 -13.17
CA MET A 355 13.55 4.75 -11.99
C MET A 355 14.69 5.76 -12.15
N THR A 356 14.69 6.81 -11.33
CA THR A 356 15.81 7.75 -11.31
C THR A 356 16.96 7.21 -10.45
N PRO A 357 18.23 7.57 -10.75
CA PRO A 357 19.37 7.19 -9.90
C PRO A 357 19.21 7.65 -8.44
N GLY A 358 18.50 8.76 -8.22
CA GLY A 358 18.13 9.23 -6.88
C GLY A 358 17.15 8.29 -6.17
N ALA A 359 16.10 7.86 -6.86
CA ALA A 359 15.13 6.90 -6.34
C ALA A 359 15.79 5.55 -6.01
N LEU A 360 16.66 5.04 -6.89
CA LEU A 360 17.41 3.80 -6.65
C LEU A 360 18.32 3.91 -5.42
N ARG A 361 19.07 5.01 -5.26
CA ARG A 361 19.89 5.24 -4.06
C ARG A 361 19.05 5.34 -2.80
N SER A 362 17.91 6.03 -2.86
CA SER A 362 16.99 6.13 -1.73
C SER A 362 16.45 4.77 -1.32
N ARG A 363 16.02 3.95 -2.29
CA ARG A 363 15.57 2.59 -2.08
C ARG A 363 16.66 1.70 -1.49
N ASN A 364 17.87 1.72 -2.03
CA ASN A 364 18.99 0.94 -1.50
C ASN A 364 19.35 1.36 -0.06
N ARG A 365 19.26 2.66 0.26
CA ARG A 365 19.43 3.15 1.64
C ARG A 365 18.30 2.68 2.55
N ALA A 366 17.04 2.69 2.08
CA ALA A 366 15.91 2.19 2.83
C ALA A 366 16.02 0.69 3.08
N GLY A 367 16.39 -0.10 2.05
CA GLY A 367 16.66 -1.54 2.16
C GLY A 367 17.79 -1.84 3.13
N LYS A 368 18.92 -1.13 3.05
CA LYS A 368 20.03 -1.27 4.00
C LYS A 368 19.61 -0.93 5.44
N ARG A 369 18.83 0.14 5.63
CA ARG A 369 18.29 0.49 6.96
C ARG A 369 17.36 -0.60 7.48
N LYS A 370 16.51 -1.15 6.61
CA LYS A 370 15.59 -2.24 6.93
C LYS A 370 16.33 -3.52 7.30
N SER A 371 17.37 -3.91 6.56
CA SER A 371 18.16 -5.11 6.87
C SER A 371 18.96 -4.95 8.16
N VAL A 372 19.55 -3.77 8.39
CA VAL A 372 20.21 -3.45 9.67
C VAL A 372 19.22 -3.52 10.83
N ARG A 373 18.01 -2.97 10.67
CA ARG A 373 16.96 -3.06 11.68
C ARG A 373 16.52 -4.50 11.90
N ALA A 374 16.25 -5.26 10.84
CA ALA A 374 15.86 -6.67 10.93
C ALA A 374 16.93 -7.52 11.63
N ALA A 375 18.22 -7.28 11.37
CA ALA A 375 19.32 -7.95 12.05
C ALA A 375 19.41 -7.56 13.53
N ARG A 376 19.21 -6.27 13.85
CA ARG A 376 19.14 -5.79 15.25
C ARG A 376 17.96 -6.44 15.98
N ASP A 377 16.78 -6.42 15.38
CA ASP A 377 15.57 -7.00 15.97
C ASP A 377 15.72 -8.52 16.16
N ALA A 378 16.34 -9.21 15.20
CA ALA A 378 16.68 -10.63 15.33
C ALA A 378 17.60 -10.88 16.54
N ARG A 379 18.66 -10.08 16.71
CA ARG A 379 19.54 -10.16 17.90
C ARG A 379 18.79 -9.88 19.20
N LEU A 380 17.93 -8.87 19.22
CA LEU A 380 17.12 -8.56 20.41
C LEU A 380 16.14 -9.70 20.73
N ARG A 381 15.59 -10.38 19.72
CA ARG A 381 14.74 -11.57 19.92
C ARG A 381 15.53 -12.75 20.48
N THR A 382 16.75 -13.01 19.98
CA THR A 382 17.60 -14.08 20.54
C THR A 382 17.99 -13.77 21.98
N THR A 383 18.43 -12.54 22.28
CA THR A 383 18.76 -12.13 23.65
C THR A 383 17.54 -12.19 24.59
N ALA A 384 16.35 -11.82 24.10
CA ALA A 384 15.12 -11.94 24.89
C ALA A 384 14.76 -13.40 25.19
N ALA A 385 14.93 -14.29 24.22
CA ALA A 385 14.71 -15.73 24.39
C ALA A 385 15.74 -16.31 25.38
N GLU A 386 17.03 -15.97 25.24
CA GLU A 386 18.11 -16.41 26.13
C GLU A 386 17.88 -15.91 27.57
N ALA A 387 17.55 -14.64 27.76
CA ALA A 387 17.23 -14.10 29.09
C ALA A 387 15.97 -14.75 29.70
N ALA A 388 15.06 -15.28 28.89
CA ALA A 388 13.93 -16.06 29.39
C ALA A 388 14.34 -17.48 29.81
N VAL A 389 15.36 -18.06 29.16
CA VAL A 389 15.96 -19.35 29.57
C VAL A 389 16.79 -19.18 30.85
N GLU A 390 17.60 -18.12 30.93
CA GLU A 390 18.48 -17.84 32.07
C GLU A 390 17.68 -17.56 33.34
N ARG A 391 16.61 -16.75 33.27
CA ARG A 391 15.70 -16.54 34.41
C ARG A 391 15.08 -17.82 34.95
N ASP A 392 14.82 -18.80 34.08
CA ASP A 392 14.27 -20.11 34.50
C ASP A 392 15.35 -21.02 35.08
N ARG A 393 16.63 -20.82 34.75
CA ARG A 393 17.76 -21.58 35.33
C ARG A 393 18.14 -21.07 36.72
N ASP A 394 18.12 -19.76 36.93
CA ASP A 394 18.48 -19.13 38.21
C ASP A 394 17.40 -19.29 39.29
N HIS A 395 16.17 -19.63 38.90
CA HIS A 395 15.11 -20.00 39.84
C HIS A 395 15.03 -21.52 39.92
N GLU A 396 15.41 -22.09 41.07
CA GLU A 396 15.50 -23.54 41.34
C GLU A 396 14.18 -24.34 41.20
N ALA A 397 13.09 -23.75 40.70
CA ALA A 397 11.89 -24.50 40.34
C ALA A 397 11.11 -23.82 39.20
N PRO A 398 10.78 -24.52 38.09
CA PRO A 398 9.88 -24.04 37.03
C PRO A 398 8.40 -24.01 37.46
N GLU A 399 8.13 -23.63 38.72
CA GLU A 399 6.82 -23.69 39.37
C GLU A 399 5.89 -22.52 39.03
N ARG A 400 6.34 -21.52 38.26
CA ARG A 400 5.56 -20.31 38.01
C ARG A 400 4.96 -20.27 36.61
N VAL A 401 3.62 -20.29 36.58
CA VAL A 401 2.80 -19.90 35.43
C VAL A 401 3.31 -18.57 34.84
N ARG A 402 3.64 -18.57 33.55
CA ARG A 402 4.14 -17.39 32.83
C ARG A 402 2.97 -16.58 32.29
N HIS A 403 3.09 -15.25 32.34
CA HIS A 403 2.06 -14.38 31.81
C HIS A 403 2.65 -13.14 31.14
N TRP A 404 2.01 -12.73 30.05
CA TRP A 404 2.26 -11.50 29.31
C TRP A 404 0.99 -10.67 29.30
N SER A 405 1.15 -9.35 29.34
CA SER A 405 0.01 -8.43 29.32
C SER A 405 0.31 -7.19 28.51
N ALA A 406 -0.74 -6.44 28.19
CA ALA A 406 -0.65 -5.11 27.59
C ALA A 406 0.43 -4.23 28.24
N GLY A 407 1.33 -3.74 27.39
CA GLY A 407 2.48 -2.94 27.78
C GLY A 407 2.13 -1.45 27.89
N TRP A 408 3.16 -0.65 28.17
CA TRP A 408 3.04 0.81 28.15
C TRP A 408 2.57 1.32 26.78
N ALA A 409 3.02 0.69 25.69
CA ALA A 409 2.70 1.11 24.34
C ALA A 409 1.19 1.01 24.04
N ASP A 410 0.55 -0.09 24.44
CA ASP A 410 -0.90 -0.28 24.30
C ASP A 410 -1.68 0.81 25.06
N ARG A 411 -1.23 1.17 26.27
CA ARG A 411 -1.87 2.19 27.12
C ARG A 411 -1.71 3.59 26.53
N THR A 412 -0.51 3.94 26.09
CA THR A 412 -0.23 5.24 25.43
C THR A 412 -1.03 5.39 24.14
N ALA A 413 -1.20 4.31 23.38
CA ALA A 413 -1.94 4.33 22.12
C ALA A 413 -3.42 4.65 22.34
N VAL A 414 -4.02 4.01 23.35
CA VAL A 414 -5.40 4.27 23.75
C VAL A 414 -5.54 5.69 24.27
N ALA A 415 -4.62 6.17 25.11
CA ALA A 415 -4.64 7.53 25.63
C ALA A 415 -4.55 8.59 24.52
N LEU A 416 -3.65 8.41 23.55
CA LEU A 416 -3.52 9.31 22.40
C LEU A 416 -4.75 9.27 21.50
N THR A 417 -5.33 8.08 21.29
CA THR A 417 -6.57 7.94 20.51
C THR A 417 -7.71 8.67 21.21
N ALA A 418 -7.87 8.49 22.53
CA ALA A 418 -8.87 9.19 23.33
C ALA A 418 -8.68 10.72 23.31
N LEU A 419 -7.44 11.19 23.40
CA LEU A 419 -7.11 12.63 23.34
C LEU A 419 -7.41 13.23 21.96
N PHE A 420 -6.94 12.58 20.88
CA PHE A 420 -7.22 13.01 19.51
C PHE A 420 -8.72 13.12 19.26
N LEU A 421 -9.45 12.13 19.74
CA LEU A 421 -10.88 12.02 19.60
C LEU A 421 -11.65 13.06 20.42
N ALA A 422 -11.23 13.36 21.66
CA ALA A 422 -11.78 14.46 22.44
C ALA A 422 -11.58 15.82 21.75
N CYS A 423 -10.40 16.05 21.16
CA CYS A 423 -10.12 17.22 20.34
C CYS A 423 -11.00 17.27 19.07
N TYR A 424 -11.23 16.11 18.44
CA TYR A 424 -12.02 15.99 17.22
C TYR A 424 -13.52 16.21 17.46
N LEU A 425 -14.08 15.63 18.53
CA LEU A 425 -15.47 15.79 18.95
C LEU A 425 -15.81 17.24 19.32
N ARG A 426 -14.82 18.01 19.81
CA ARG A 426 -14.97 19.45 20.04
C ARG A 426 -15.09 20.27 18.75
N SER A 427 -14.74 19.70 17.59
CA SER A 427 -14.56 20.45 16.34
C SER A 427 -15.73 20.41 15.35
N GLY A 428 -16.77 19.59 15.53
CA GLY A 428 -17.90 19.62 14.58
C GLY A 428 -19.05 18.61 14.75
N TRP A 429 -20.18 19.03 14.20
CA TRP A 429 -21.59 18.57 14.23
C TRP A 429 -21.98 17.16 13.72
N TRP A 430 -21.06 16.24 13.41
CA TRP A 430 -21.39 14.81 13.23
C TRP A 430 -21.36 14.03 14.56
N GLY A 431 -21.39 14.78 15.67
CA GLY A 431 -21.07 14.33 17.01
C GLY A 431 -21.86 13.11 17.45
N ASP A 432 -23.12 12.97 17.04
CA ASP A 432 -24.03 11.98 17.60
C ASP A 432 -23.85 10.58 16.98
N VAL A 433 -23.73 10.51 15.66
CA VAL A 433 -23.47 9.26 14.94
C VAL A 433 -22.05 8.79 15.20
N TYR A 434 -21.07 9.69 15.19
CA TYR A 434 -19.70 9.32 15.58
C TYR A 434 -19.63 8.97 17.06
N ALA A 435 -20.26 9.71 17.98
CA ALA A 435 -20.32 9.37 19.40
C ALA A 435 -20.84 7.94 19.60
N LEU A 436 -21.93 7.57 18.93
CA LEU A 436 -22.49 6.24 19.04
C LEU A 436 -21.52 5.16 18.51
N VAL A 437 -21.01 5.33 17.29
CA VAL A 437 -20.04 4.41 16.68
C VAL A 437 -18.79 4.29 17.55
N LEU A 438 -18.36 5.40 18.15
CA LEU A 438 -17.18 5.51 18.99
C LEU A 438 -17.37 4.88 20.35
N THR A 439 -18.52 5.04 20.98
CA THR A 439 -18.87 4.34 22.23
C THR A 439 -18.87 2.83 22.01
N VAL A 440 -19.43 2.37 20.88
CA VAL A 440 -19.42 0.96 20.50
C VAL A 440 -17.99 0.47 20.22
N LEU A 441 -17.21 1.20 19.43
CA LEU A 441 -15.80 0.86 19.15
C LEU A 441 -14.95 0.88 20.42
N ALA A 442 -15.15 1.85 21.31
CA ALA A 442 -14.47 1.93 22.59
C ALA A 442 -14.78 0.69 23.43
N GLY A 443 -16.06 0.35 23.61
CA GLY A 443 -16.49 -0.82 24.37
C GLY A 443 -15.99 -2.16 23.82
N LEU A 444 -15.79 -2.28 22.50
CA LEU A 444 -15.34 -3.52 21.87
C LEU A 444 -13.82 -3.62 21.75
N VAL A 445 -13.14 -2.55 21.35
CA VAL A 445 -11.73 -2.59 20.94
C VAL A 445 -10.79 -2.25 22.09
N VAL A 446 -11.14 -1.26 22.92
CA VAL A 446 -10.24 -0.75 23.96
C VAL A 446 -9.99 -1.76 25.08
N PRO A 447 -10.97 -2.51 25.62
CA PRO A 447 -10.71 -3.56 26.60
C PRO A 447 -9.73 -4.60 26.08
N ARG A 448 -9.91 -5.02 24.83
CA ARG A 448 -9.03 -6.00 24.18
C ARG A 448 -7.60 -5.47 24.04
N ARG A 449 -7.40 -4.16 23.82
CA ARG A 449 -6.07 -3.55 23.73
C ARG A 449 -5.43 -3.29 25.09
N LEU A 450 -6.18 -2.81 26.07
CA LEU A 450 -5.64 -2.44 27.39
C LEU A 450 -5.42 -3.63 28.32
N ALA A 451 -6.20 -4.69 28.13
CA ALA A 451 -6.23 -5.80 29.07
C ALA A 451 -5.86 -7.13 28.45
N TRP A 452 -5.36 -7.19 27.20
CA TRP A 452 -4.93 -8.48 26.65
C TRP A 452 -3.92 -9.14 27.58
N ARG A 453 -4.10 -10.45 27.77
CA ARG A 453 -3.28 -11.29 28.61
C ARG A 453 -3.11 -12.63 27.95
N VAL A 454 -1.86 -13.06 27.82
CA VAL A 454 -1.49 -14.41 27.42
C VAL A 454 -0.90 -15.09 28.64
N THR A 455 -1.38 -16.28 28.97
CA THR A 455 -0.89 -17.06 30.11
C THR A 455 -0.44 -18.42 29.61
N ALA A 456 0.80 -18.81 29.88
CA ALA A 456 1.33 -20.12 29.55
C ALA A 456 1.32 -21.00 30.81
N ASP A 457 0.78 -22.21 30.66
CA ASP A 457 0.81 -23.25 31.68
C ASP A 457 1.20 -24.60 31.07
N ARG A 458 1.13 -25.68 31.86
CA ARG A 458 1.45 -27.04 31.38
C ARG A 458 0.56 -27.49 30.21
N GLU A 459 -0.70 -27.09 30.20
CA GLU A 459 -1.71 -27.56 29.23
C GLU A 459 -1.64 -26.76 27.92
N GLY A 460 -1.18 -25.51 27.95
CA GLY A 460 -1.04 -24.71 26.74
C GLY A 460 -1.00 -23.21 26.98
N LEU A 461 -1.51 -22.48 26.00
CA LEU A 461 -1.65 -21.03 26.03
C LEU A 461 -3.10 -20.64 26.28
N TRP A 462 -3.31 -19.79 27.27
CA TRP A 462 -4.60 -19.21 27.61
C TRP A 462 -4.63 -17.74 27.19
N PHE A 463 -5.68 -17.37 26.47
CA PHE A 463 -5.93 -16.01 26.00
C PHE A 463 -7.21 -15.49 26.62
N ASN A 464 -7.21 -14.22 27.02
CA ASN A 464 -8.47 -13.56 27.30
C ASN A 464 -9.15 -13.08 26.01
N GLY A 465 -10.46 -13.30 25.96
CA GLY A 465 -11.35 -12.79 24.94
C GLY A 465 -12.47 -11.94 25.55
N LEU A 466 -13.19 -11.23 24.69
CA LEU A 466 -14.38 -10.48 25.11
C LEU A 466 -15.44 -11.41 25.74
N ARG A 467 -15.71 -12.55 25.09
CA ARG A 467 -16.74 -13.51 25.50
C ARG A 467 -16.26 -14.59 26.50
N GLY A 468 -14.97 -14.74 26.71
CA GLY A 468 -14.42 -15.80 27.56
C GLY A 468 -12.93 -16.04 27.33
N THR A 469 -12.35 -16.92 28.13
CA THR A 469 -10.97 -17.40 27.94
C THR A 469 -10.93 -18.41 26.79
N ARG A 470 -9.87 -18.37 26.00
CA ARG A 470 -9.58 -19.35 24.95
C ARG A 470 -8.32 -20.12 25.32
N HIS A 471 -8.31 -21.41 25.08
CA HIS A 471 -7.15 -22.28 25.28
C HIS A 471 -6.66 -22.77 23.92
N VAL A 472 -5.35 -22.78 23.73
CA VAL A 472 -4.68 -23.44 22.62
C VAL A 472 -3.66 -24.40 23.24
N PRO A 473 -3.85 -25.72 23.11
CA PRO A 473 -2.89 -26.72 23.54
C PRO A 473 -1.51 -26.49 22.93
N TRP A 474 -0.44 -26.85 23.63
CA TRP A 474 0.92 -26.71 23.10
C TRP A 474 1.15 -27.46 21.80
N ASP A 475 0.50 -28.61 21.64
CA ASP A 475 0.62 -29.48 20.45
C ASP A 475 -0.09 -28.88 19.23
N ASP A 476 -1.09 -28.02 19.47
CA ASP A 476 -1.83 -27.30 18.43
C ASP A 476 -1.19 -25.95 18.09
N VAL A 477 -0.11 -25.53 18.76
CA VAL A 477 0.57 -24.28 18.40
C VAL A 477 1.38 -24.49 17.12
N GLY A 478 0.86 -24.02 15.99
CA GLY A 478 1.54 -24.12 14.69
C GLY A 478 2.40 -22.90 14.38
N ILE A 479 1.90 -21.68 14.68
CA ILE A 479 2.54 -20.43 14.29
C ILE A 479 2.45 -19.41 15.42
N VAL A 480 3.61 -18.87 15.81
CA VAL A 480 3.74 -17.72 16.73
C VAL A 480 4.60 -16.66 16.03
N LYS A 481 3.96 -15.62 15.50
CA LYS A 481 4.66 -14.57 14.73
C LYS A 481 4.12 -13.19 15.06
N CYS A 482 5.04 -12.22 15.11
CA CYS A 482 4.69 -10.81 15.11
C CYS A 482 4.74 -10.30 13.66
N GLU A 483 3.59 -9.96 13.10
CA GLU A 483 3.47 -9.39 11.75
C GLU A 483 3.20 -7.89 11.86
N GLY A 484 4.25 -7.09 11.73
CA GLY A 484 4.19 -5.63 11.89
C GLY A 484 3.62 -5.26 13.27
N PRO A 485 2.46 -4.58 13.35
CA PRO A 485 1.81 -4.19 14.62
C PRO A 485 0.97 -5.31 15.26
N ARG A 486 0.95 -6.53 14.72
CA ARG A 486 0.05 -7.59 15.15
C ARG A 486 0.80 -8.78 15.74
N LEU A 487 0.36 -9.24 16.90
CA LEU A 487 0.75 -10.54 17.45
C LEU A 487 -0.28 -11.57 16.96
N ARG A 488 0.18 -12.59 16.24
CA ARG A 488 -0.64 -13.69 15.73
C ARG A 488 -0.16 -14.99 16.39
N ILE A 489 -1.12 -15.71 16.98
CA ILE A 489 -0.91 -17.02 17.58
C ILE A 489 -2.04 -17.90 17.06
N GLY A 490 -1.69 -18.93 16.28
CA GLY A 490 -2.64 -19.81 15.60
C GLY A 490 -2.12 -21.25 15.50
N GLY A 491 -3.06 -22.18 15.36
CA GLY A 491 -2.83 -23.60 15.20
C GLY A 491 -3.27 -24.15 13.85
N ASP A 492 -3.48 -25.46 13.77
CA ASP A 492 -3.98 -26.16 12.58
C ASP A 492 -5.23 -25.45 12.01
N PRO A 493 -5.24 -25.03 10.73
CA PRO A 493 -6.35 -24.33 10.10
C PRO A 493 -7.71 -25.05 10.21
N ALA A 494 -7.72 -26.37 10.41
CA ALA A 494 -8.94 -27.15 10.53
C ALA A 494 -9.61 -27.09 11.93
N ALA A 495 -8.86 -26.75 12.99
CA ALA A 495 -9.32 -26.99 14.37
C ALA A 495 -9.45 -25.76 15.28
N SER A 496 -8.92 -24.57 14.97
CA SER A 496 -9.09 -23.42 15.89
C SER A 496 -9.06 -22.01 15.30
N ALA A 497 -9.94 -21.17 15.87
CA ALA A 497 -10.10 -19.76 15.57
C ALA A 497 -8.89 -18.92 16.03
N GLU A 498 -8.10 -18.48 15.05
CA GLU A 498 -6.92 -17.64 15.20
C GLU A 498 -7.07 -16.49 16.22
N TRP A 499 -6.07 -16.33 17.11
CA TRP A 499 -6.01 -15.22 18.05
C TRP A 499 -5.08 -14.11 17.53
N ARG A 500 -5.62 -12.89 17.43
CA ARG A 500 -4.91 -11.70 16.95
C ARG A 500 -5.07 -10.53 17.91
N VAL A 501 -3.99 -9.81 18.19
CA VAL A 501 -4.05 -8.48 18.84
C VAL A 501 -3.17 -7.51 18.07
N SER A 502 -3.63 -6.26 17.93
CA SER A 502 -2.93 -5.18 17.24
C SER A 502 -2.54 -4.08 18.22
N SER A 503 -1.28 -3.67 18.24
CA SER A 503 -0.80 -2.43 18.87
C SER A 503 -0.14 -1.55 17.83
N PRO A 504 -0.42 -0.23 17.78
CA PRO A 504 0.39 0.66 16.96
C PRO A 504 1.85 0.59 17.41
N ARG A 505 2.74 0.61 16.43
CA ARG A 505 4.19 0.60 16.66
C ARG A 505 4.76 1.98 16.46
N TRP A 506 5.69 2.34 17.33
CA TRP A 506 6.46 3.57 17.20
C TRP A 506 7.90 3.20 16.97
N SER A 507 8.19 2.70 15.76
CA SER A 507 9.51 2.19 15.39
C SER A 507 10.64 3.20 15.66
N TRP A 508 10.37 4.50 15.53
CA TRP A 508 11.37 5.54 15.81
C TRP A 508 11.74 5.62 17.31
N LEU A 509 10.77 5.41 18.20
CA LEU A 509 10.96 5.46 19.65
C LEU A 509 11.57 4.14 20.15
N GLU A 510 11.08 3.01 19.61
CA GLU A 510 11.66 1.67 19.81
C GLU A 510 13.14 1.66 19.43
N ASP A 511 13.49 2.20 18.26
CA ASP A 511 14.87 2.29 17.79
C ASP A 511 15.75 3.15 18.70
N ARG A 512 15.22 4.31 19.11
CA ARG A 512 15.94 5.30 19.92
C ARG A 512 16.20 4.79 21.33
N LEU A 513 15.25 4.08 21.92
CA LEU A 513 15.38 3.49 23.25
C LEU A 513 16.07 2.11 23.22
N GLY A 514 16.20 1.50 22.03
CA GLY A 514 16.74 0.16 21.87
C GLY A 514 15.91 -0.93 22.55
N VAL A 515 14.61 -0.69 22.68
CA VAL A 515 13.68 -1.60 23.37
C VAL A 515 12.93 -2.42 22.33
N LEU A 516 12.88 -3.74 22.53
CA LEU A 516 12.08 -4.65 21.73
C LEU A 516 10.59 -4.43 22.03
N HIS A 517 9.75 -4.35 20.99
CA HIS A 517 8.31 -4.18 21.18
C HIS A 517 7.74 -5.34 22.03
N PRO A 518 6.84 -5.10 23.00
CA PRO A 518 6.33 -6.14 23.91
C PRO A 518 5.80 -7.39 23.20
N TYR A 519 5.22 -7.22 22.01
CA TYR A 519 4.69 -8.33 21.22
C TYR A 519 5.79 -9.19 20.60
N GLU A 520 6.89 -8.58 20.15
CA GLU A 520 8.03 -9.34 19.61
C GLU A 520 8.74 -10.13 20.70
N ARG A 521 8.85 -9.53 21.89
CA ARG A 521 9.35 -10.24 23.08
C ARG A 521 8.46 -11.43 23.43
N THR A 522 7.14 -11.20 23.51
CA THR A 522 6.16 -12.26 23.82
C THR A 522 6.23 -13.39 22.78
N ALA A 523 6.28 -13.05 21.49
CA ALA A 523 6.41 -14.03 20.42
C ALA A 523 7.72 -14.83 20.52
N ALA A 524 8.85 -14.17 20.78
CA ALA A 524 10.15 -14.84 20.93
C ALA A 524 10.17 -15.81 22.13
N GLU A 525 9.65 -15.39 23.29
CA GLU A 525 9.58 -16.21 24.50
C GLU A 525 8.66 -17.44 24.29
N ILE A 526 7.47 -17.24 23.71
CA ILE A 526 6.54 -18.34 23.39
C ILE A 526 7.15 -19.31 22.35
N THR A 527 7.80 -18.78 21.31
CA THR A 527 8.48 -19.60 20.29
C THR A 527 9.60 -20.44 20.91
N ALA A 528 10.35 -19.90 21.88
CA ALA A 528 11.38 -20.64 22.59
C ALA A 528 10.79 -21.80 23.41
N MET A 529 9.68 -21.60 24.13
CA MET A 529 8.99 -22.66 24.88
C MET A 529 8.33 -23.71 24.00
N TRP A 530 7.85 -23.30 22.83
CA TRP A 530 7.31 -24.23 21.84
C TRP A 530 8.40 -25.16 21.29
N ARG A 531 9.54 -24.58 20.87
CA ARG A 531 10.70 -25.33 20.33
C ARG A 531 11.44 -26.17 21.36
N THR A 532 11.51 -25.72 22.62
CA THR A 532 12.20 -26.41 23.70
C THR A 532 11.20 -26.75 24.79
N PRO A 533 10.59 -27.96 24.76
CA PRO A 533 9.54 -28.35 25.72
C PRO A 533 9.96 -28.28 27.18
N ALA A 534 11.26 -28.44 27.47
CA ALA A 534 11.82 -28.31 28.83
C ALA A 534 11.66 -26.91 29.43
N LEU A 535 11.39 -25.88 28.62
CA LEU A 535 11.12 -24.50 29.07
C LEU A 535 9.63 -24.25 29.35
N ARG A 536 8.75 -25.23 29.12
CA ARG A 536 7.31 -25.09 29.37
C ARG A 536 7.06 -25.11 30.88
N PRO A 537 6.11 -24.30 31.38
CA PRO A 537 5.72 -24.38 32.79
C PRO A 537 5.22 -25.78 33.17
N THR A 538 5.63 -26.30 34.32
CA THR A 538 5.22 -27.63 34.79
C THR A 538 3.90 -27.60 35.57
N VAL A 539 3.46 -26.42 35.98
CA VAL A 539 2.28 -26.18 36.81
C VAL A 539 1.08 -25.77 35.95
N THR A 540 -0.10 -26.31 36.27
CA THR A 540 -1.37 -25.90 35.67
C THR A 540 -1.88 -24.60 36.30
N ALA A 541 -2.30 -23.65 35.47
CA ALA A 541 -2.79 -22.37 35.98
C ALA A 541 -4.16 -22.57 36.65
N THR A 542 -4.36 -22.00 37.84
CA THR A 542 -5.70 -21.94 38.44
C THR A 542 -6.65 -21.13 37.56
N GLY A 543 -7.96 -21.39 37.65
CA GLY A 543 -8.97 -20.71 36.81
C GLY A 543 -8.89 -19.17 36.83
N HIS A 544 -8.46 -18.60 37.97
CA HIS A 544 -8.25 -17.15 38.10
C HIS A 544 -7.07 -16.60 37.30
N ARG A 545 -6.04 -17.44 37.04
CA ARG A 545 -4.84 -17.10 36.29
C ARG A 545 -4.98 -17.33 34.78
N ARG A 546 -5.87 -18.24 34.35
CA ARG A 546 -6.18 -18.53 32.93
C ARG A 546 -6.81 -17.34 32.18
N GLY A 547 -7.29 -16.33 32.91
CA GLY A 547 -7.80 -15.08 32.36
C GLY A 547 -9.23 -14.78 32.82
N ARG A 548 -9.72 -13.59 32.48
CA ARG A 548 -11.10 -13.17 32.77
C ARG A 548 -11.78 -12.69 31.50
N PRO A 549 -13.11 -12.86 31.36
CA PRO A 549 -13.85 -12.27 30.26
C PRO A 549 -13.74 -10.75 30.32
N LEU A 550 -13.49 -10.11 29.17
CA LEU A 550 -13.27 -8.66 29.09
C LEU A 550 -14.56 -7.85 28.89
N TRP A 551 -15.71 -8.50 28.63
CA TRP A 551 -16.97 -7.79 28.44
C TRP A 551 -17.38 -6.86 29.60
N PRO A 552 -17.14 -7.16 30.90
CA PRO A 552 -17.54 -6.25 31.98
C PRO A 552 -16.78 -4.91 31.88
N LEU A 553 -15.49 -4.97 31.51
CA LEU A 553 -14.66 -3.80 31.29
C LEU A 553 -15.11 -3.03 30.04
N GLY A 554 -15.54 -3.74 29.00
CA GLY A 554 -16.13 -3.13 27.80
C GLY A 554 -17.42 -2.38 28.08
N VAL A 555 -18.33 -2.97 28.86
CA VAL A 555 -19.57 -2.30 29.28
C VAL A 555 -19.26 -1.07 30.12
N ALA A 556 -18.41 -1.19 31.14
CA ALA A 556 -18.03 -0.07 32.01
C ALA A 556 -17.40 1.09 31.21
N LEU A 557 -16.52 0.78 30.26
CA LEU A 557 -15.88 1.78 29.41
C LEU A 557 -16.88 2.43 28.45
N ALA A 558 -17.76 1.65 27.83
CA ALA A 558 -18.82 2.18 26.96
C ALA A 558 -19.75 3.14 27.72
N THR A 559 -20.16 2.77 28.95
CA THR A 559 -20.96 3.65 29.81
C THR A 559 -20.22 4.92 30.20
N ALA A 560 -18.93 4.84 30.53
CA ALA A 560 -18.13 6.01 30.89
C ALA A 560 -17.94 6.96 29.70
N VAL A 561 -17.69 6.43 28.51
CA VAL A 561 -17.59 7.22 27.27
C VAL A 561 -18.93 7.86 26.93
N ALA A 562 -20.03 7.11 27.01
CA ALA A 562 -21.38 7.66 26.79
C ALA A 562 -21.69 8.80 27.78
N ALA A 563 -21.39 8.63 29.08
CA ALA A 563 -21.60 9.65 30.09
C ALA A 563 -20.73 10.90 29.84
N ALA A 564 -19.44 10.72 29.50
CA ALA A 564 -18.56 11.83 29.16
C ALA A 564 -19.05 12.60 27.92
N LEU A 565 -19.55 11.89 26.89
CA LEU A 565 -20.11 12.51 25.69
C LEU A 565 -21.41 13.27 25.98
N LEU A 566 -22.24 12.77 26.92
CA LEU A 566 -23.44 13.47 27.37
C LEU A 566 -23.10 14.74 28.18
N LEU A 567 -22.04 14.72 28.99
CA LEU A 567 -21.59 15.87 29.78
C LEU A 567 -20.84 16.93 28.96
N LEU A 568 -20.29 16.55 27.79
CA LEU A 568 -19.61 17.44 26.85
C LEU A 568 -20.57 18.12 25.86
N ARG A 569 -21.83 17.70 25.82
CA ARG A 569 -22.93 18.41 25.16
C ARG A 569 -23.51 19.45 26.10
#